data_AF-A0A524NFM0-F1
#
_entry.id   AF-A0A524NFM0-F1
#
_cell.length_a   1.000
_cell.length_b   1.000
_cell.length_c   1.000
_cell.angle_alpha   90.00
_cell.angle_beta   90.00
_cell.angle_gamma   90.00
#
_symmetry.space_group_name_H-M   'P 1'
#
loop_
_entity.id
_entity.type
_entity.pdbx_description
1 polymer ?
#
loop_
_entity_poly.entity_id
_entity_poly.type
_entity_poly.pdbx_seq_one_letter_code
_entity_poly.pdbx_strand_id
1 'polypeptide(L)'
;MIRAFLTILSNALKEFSNVTPEYYFRLADWTHYACAIAKALGIPQKEFMGAYAGKVQLQHEEAINASPIATVLLAYCKDVLKNKEKAVWEGTATQLLGDLVEKARPLKSESREN
;
A
#
# COMPACT_ATOMS: atom_id res chain seq x y z
N MET A 1 -12.85 -28.77 9.83
CA MET A 1 -12.27 -27.50 9.31
C MET A 1 -13.35 -26.46 9.03
N ILE A 2 -14.34 -26.73 8.16
CA ILE A 2 -15.42 -25.77 7.80
C ILE A 2 -16.22 -25.28 9.03
N ARG A 3 -16.57 -26.17 9.96
CA ARG A 3 -17.30 -25.81 11.19
C ARG A 3 -16.60 -24.71 11.99
N ALA A 4 -15.30 -24.84 12.22
CA ALA A 4 -14.54 -23.86 13.00
C ALA A 4 -14.49 -22.49 12.31
N PHE A 5 -14.26 -22.49 10.99
CA PHE A 5 -14.29 -21.29 10.18
C PHE A 5 -15.65 -20.57 10.24
N LEU A 6 -16.76 -21.29 10.04
CA LEU A 6 -18.10 -20.71 10.11
C LEU A 6 -18.46 -20.19 11.52
N THR A 7 -17.99 -20.87 12.58
CA THR A 7 -18.15 -20.38 13.96
C THR A 7 -17.43 -19.05 14.16
N ILE A 8 -16.19 -18.92 13.66
CA ILE A 8 -15.42 -17.68 13.75
C ILE A 8 -16.14 -16.55 13.00
N LEU A 9 -16.63 -16.81 11.79
CA LEU A 9 -17.40 -15.81 11.03
C LEU A 9 -18.69 -15.40 11.75
N SER A 10 -19.43 -16.35 12.32
CA SER A 10 -20.65 -16.06 13.08
C SER A 10 -20.35 -15.17 14.29
N ASN A 11 -19.25 -15.44 14.99
CA ASN A 11 -18.81 -14.62 16.12
C ASN A 11 -18.32 -13.24 15.67
N ALA A 12 -17.60 -13.16 14.55
CA ALA A 12 -17.16 -11.88 13.98
C ALA A 12 -18.34 -10.98 13.61
N LEU A 13 -19.42 -11.54 13.06
CA LEU A 13 -20.63 -10.78 12.74
C LEU A 13 -21.31 -10.20 13.98
N LYS A 14 -21.29 -10.91 15.12
CA LYS A 14 -21.80 -10.40 16.40
C LYS A 14 -20.94 -9.25 16.93
N GLU A 15 -19.63 -9.35 16.73
CA GLU A 15 -18.66 -8.32 17.16
C GLU A 15 -18.55 -7.13 16.21
N PHE A 16 -19.15 -7.20 15.02
CA PHE A 16 -19.02 -6.16 13.99
C PHE A 16 -19.35 -4.77 14.51
N SER A 17 -20.46 -4.60 15.24
CA SER A 17 -20.84 -3.31 15.84
C SER A 17 -19.99 -2.90 17.05
N ASN A 18 -19.21 -3.81 17.62
CA ASN A 18 -18.40 -3.61 18.84
C ASN A 18 -16.92 -3.38 18.54
N VAL A 19 -16.58 -3.13 17.27
CA VAL A 19 -15.21 -2.90 16.81
C VAL A 19 -15.12 -1.52 16.17
N THR A 20 -14.08 -0.79 16.56
CA THR A 20 -13.80 0.56 16.05
C THR A 20 -12.32 0.65 15.69
N PRO A 21 -11.96 0.51 14.40
CA PRO A 21 -10.59 0.72 13.93
C PRO A 21 -10.08 2.14 14.21
N GLU A 22 -8.81 2.22 14.57
CA GLU A 22 -8.09 3.50 14.75
C GLU A 22 -8.02 4.27 13.42
N TYR A 23 -7.87 3.53 12.31
CA TYR A 23 -7.91 4.05 10.95
C TYR A 23 -8.40 2.96 10.00
N TYR A 24 -8.71 3.37 8.77
CA TYR A 24 -9.18 2.47 7.72
C TYR A 24 -8.16 2.37 6.61
N PHE A 25 -7.91 1.15 6.13
CA PHE A 25 -7.19 0.95 4.87
C PHE A 25 -8.12 1.27 3.68
N ARG A 26 -7.57 1.30 2.45
CA ARG A 26 -8.31 1.60 1.21
C ARG A 26 -9.65 0.83 1.08
N LEU A 27 -9.69 -0.41 1.58
CA LEU A 27 -10.93 -1.17 1.74
C LEU A 27 -11.44 -1.01 3.19
N ALA A 28 -12.18 0.06 3.44
CA ALA A 28 -12.65 0.40 4.79
C ALA A 28 -13.52 -0.71 5.39
N ASP A 29 -14.49 -1.22 4.63
CA ASP A 29 -15.36 -2.31 5.06
C ASP A 29 -14.56 -3.57 5.42
N TRP A 30 -13.55 -3.90 4.61
CA TRP A 30 -12.65 -5.01 4.91
C TRP A 30 -11.89 -4.79 6.21
N THR A 31 -11.39 -3.58 6.45
CA THR A 31 -10.68 -3.23 7.69
C THR A 31 -11.57 -3.49 8.90
N HIS A 32 -12.84 -3.07 8.82
CA HIS A 32 -13.82 -3.28 9.87
C HIS A 32 -14.11 -4.76 10.11
N TYR A 33 -14.43 -5.50 9.04
CA TYR A 33 -14.68 -6.94 9.11
C TYR A 33 -13.49 -7.72 9.66
N ALA A 34 -12.28 -7.41 9.21
CA ALA A 34 -11.08 -8.13 9.60
C ALA A 34 -10.71 -7.85 11.07
N CYS A 35 -10.98 -6.64 11.58
CA CYS A 35 -10.86 -6.35 13.00
C CYS A 35 -11.89 -7.13 13.84
N ALA A 36 -13.13 -7.28 13.35
CA ALA A 36 -14.15 -8.12 14.00
C ALA A 36 -13.77 -9.61 14.00
N ILE A 37 -13.17 -10.10 12.92
CA ILE A 37 -12.61 -11.46 12.84
C ILE A 37 -11.46 -11.64 13.83
N ALA A 38 -10.53 -10.68 13.90
CA ALA A 38 -9.41 -10.71 14.85
C ALA A 38 -9.92 -10.80 16.30
N LYS A 39 -10.91 -9.97 16.65
CA LYS A 39 -11.56 -10.02 17.97
C LYS A 39 -12.23 -11.38 18.24
N ALA A 40 -12.94 -11.95 17.26
CA ALA A 40 -13.55 -13.28 17.37
C ALA A 40 -12.53 -14.43 17.52
N LEU A 41 -11.29 -14.21 17.05
CA LEU A 41 -10.15 -15.12 17.23
C LEU A 41 -9.39 -14.87 18.56
N GLY A 42 -9.79 -13.87 19.36
CA GLY A 42 -9.08 -13.47 20.57
C GLY A 42 -7.78 -12.69 20.31
N ILE A 43 -7.57 -12.23 19.07
CA ILE A 43 -6.40 -11.44 18.68
C ILE A 43 -6.70 -9.95 18.92
N PRO A 44 -5.78 -9.20 19.57
CA PRO A 44 -5.93 -7.77 19.71
C PRO A 44 -6.02 -7.07 18.35
N GLN A 45 -6.96 -6.15 18.21
CA GLN A 45 -7.14 -5.39 16.96
C GLN A 45 -5.85 -4.71 16.48
N LYS A 46 -5.07 -4.14 17.40
CA LYS A 46 -3.79 -3.48 17.10
C LYS A 46 -2.77 -4.43 16.44
N GLU A 47 -2.76 -5.70 16.86
CA GLU A 47 -1.87 -6.71 16.30
C GLU A 47 -2.25 -7.04 14.85
N PHE A 48 -3.55 -7.24 14.59
CA PHE A 48 -4.06 -7.40 13.23
C PHE A 48 -3.73 -6.19 12.35
N MET A 49 -4.01 -4.97 12.84
CA MET A 49 -3.78 -3.73 12.10
C MET A 49 -2.31 -3.57 11.71
N GLY A 50 -1.38 -3.85 12.64
CA GLY A 50 0.06 -3.81 12.36
C GLY A 50 0.51 -4.85 11.33
N ALA A 51 0.02 -6.08 11.47
CA ALA A 51 0.34 -7.15 10.52
C ALA A 51 -0.22 -6.85 9.11
N TYR A 52 -1.45 -6.35 9.03
CA TYR A 52 -2.09 -6.00 7.76
C TYR A 52 -1.43 -4.78 7.10
N ALA A 53 -1.03 -3.77 7.87
CA ALA A 53 -0.27 -2.63 7.37
C ALA A 53 1.02 -3.07 6.65
N GLY A 54 1.77 -4.02 7.23
CA GLY A 54 2.95 -4.60 6.60
C GLY A 54 2.65 -5.30 5.27
N LYS A 55 1.51 -5.99 5.17
CA LYS A 55 1.06 -6.63 3.92
C LYS A 55 0.64 -5.62 2.86
N VAL A 56 -0.03 -4.54 3.26
CA VAL A 56 -0.39 -3.44 2.34
C VAL A 56 0.86 -2.77 1.79
N GLN A 57 1.85 -2.51 2.65
CA GLN A 57 3.13 -1.94 2.22
C GLN A 57 3.87 -2.85 1.24
N LEU A 58 3.94 -4.15 1.51
CA LEU A 58 4.56 -5.12 0.59
C LEU A 58 3.85 -5.14 -0.77
N GLN A 59 2.52 -5.13 -0.79
CA GLN A 59 1.76 -5.05 -2.05
C GLN A 59 2.06 -3.77 -2.83
N HIS A 60 2.26 -2.64 -2.15
CA HIS A 60 2.66 -1.40 -2.80
C HIS A 60 4.06 -1.51 -3.41
N GLU A 61 5.03 -2.08 -2.68
CA GLU A 61 6.38 -2.30 -3.18
C GLU A 61 6.40 -3.24 -4.39
N GLU A 62 5.66 -4.34 -4.34
CA GLU A 62 5.50 -5.27 -5.47
C GLU A 62 4.89 -4.58 -6.69
N ALA A 63 3.84 -3.76 -6.50
CA ALA A 63 3.22 -3.00 -7.58
C ALA A 63 4.17 -1.96 -8.21
N ILE A 64 5.01 -1.32 -7.39
CA ILE A 64 6.05 -0.40 -7.87
C ILE A 64 7.11 -1.16 -8.67
N ASN A 65 7.59 -2.30 -8.15
CA ASN A 65 8.65 -3.09 -8.80
C ASN A 65 8.18 -3.77 -10.09
N ALA A 66 6.89 -4.09 -10.21
CA ALA A 66 6.29 -4.65 -11.43
C ALA A 66 6.12 -3.61 -12.56
N SER A 67 6.31 -2.32 -12.28
CA SER A 67 6.02 -1.23 -13.19
C SER A 67 7.26 -0.37 -13.44
N PRO A 68 7.92 -0.49 -14.62
CA PRO A 68 9.09 0.31 -14.97
C PRO A 68 8.83 1.82 -14.86
N ILE A 69 7.62 2.27 -15.19
CA ILE A 69 7.23 3.68 -15.07
C ILE A 69 7.10 4.10 -13.61
N ALA A 70 6.62 3.23 -12.72
CA ALA A 70 6.51 3.54 -11.29
C ALA A 70 7.90 3.68 -10.65
N THR A 71 8.86 2.85 -11.04
CA THR A 71 10.25 2.96 -10.58
C THR A 71 10.88 4.29 -10.99
N VAL A 72 10.73 4.68 -12.27
CA VAL A 72 11.25 5.95 -12.79
C VAL A 72 10.57 7.14 -12.11
N LEU A 73 9.25 7.09 -11.95
CA LEU A 73 8.49 8.14 -11.27
C LEU A 73 8.91 8.30 -9.80
N LEU A 74 9.12 7.20 -9.09
CA LEU A 74 9.58 7.25 -7.70
C LEU A 74 10.98 7.88 -7.60
N ALA A 75 11.89 7.54 -8.52
CA ALA A 75 13.21 8.14 -8.59
C ALA A 75 13.13 9.65 -8.90
N TYR A 76 12.25 10.03 -9.83
CA TYR A 76 11.98 11.44 -10.15
C TYR A 76 11.47 12.20 -8.93
N CYS A 77 10.44 11.69 -8.25
CA CYS A 77 9.88 12.31 -7.05
C CYS A 77 10.95 12.46 -5.95
N LYS A 78 11.80 11.46 -5.72
CA LYS A 78 12.90 11.55 -4.74
C LYS A 78 13.86 12.69 -5.05
N ASP A 79 14.16 12.95 -6.32
CA ASP A 79 15.09 14.02 -6.71
C ASP A 79 14.44 15.40 -6.67
N VAL A 80 13.15 15.50 -7.03
CA VAL A 80 12.37 16.73 -6.84
C VAL A 80 12.28 17.10 -5.35
N LEU A 81 11.96 16.13 -4.48
CA LEU A 81 11.84 16.34 -3.03
C LEU A 81 13.17 16.67 -2.34
N LYS A 82 14.32 16.23 -2.87
CA LYS A 82 15.65 16.60 -2.35
C LYS A 82 15.97 18.08 -2.60
N ASN A 83 15.48 18.63 -3.71
CA ASN A 83 15.60 20.06 -4.01
C ASN A 83 14.50 20.81 -3.26
N LYS A 84 14.75 21.18 -1.99
CA LYS A 84 13.78 21.83 -1.10
C LYS A 84 13.12 23.09 -1.68
N GLU A 85 13.75 23.76 -2.65
CA GLU A 85 13.20 24.92 -3.36
C GLU A 85 12.12 24.55 -4.40
N LYS A 86 12.03 23.28 -4.81
CA LYS A 86 11.06 22.72 -5.76
C LYS A 86 10.21 21.61 -5.14
N ALA A 87 9.76 21.79 -3.89
CA ALA A 87 8.90 20.80 -3.22
C ALA A 87 7.55 20.59 -3.94
N VAL A 88 7.16 21.50 -4.83
CA VAL A 88 5.97 21.41 -5.68
C VAL A 88 6.43 21.36 -7.14
N TRP A 89 5.98 20.33 -7.86
CA TRP A 89 6.15 20.26 -9.31
C TRP A 89 4.96 20.93 -10.00
N GLU A 90 5.23 21.81 -10.96
CA GLU A 90 4.22 22.46 -11.80
C GLU A 90 4.62 22.31 -13.27
N GLY A 91 3.67 21.90 -14.11
CA GLY A 91 3.91 21.71 -15.53
C GLY A 91 2.78 20.96 -16.24
N THR A 92 2.96 20.75 -17.53
CA THR A 92 2.05 19.96 -18.37
C THR A 92 2.42 18.48 -18.33
N ALA A 93 1.46 17.60 -18.64
CA ALA A 93 1.71 16.16 -18.75
C ALA A 93 2.86 15.83 -19.75
N THR A 94 3.01 16.61 -20.81
CA THR A 94 4.09 16.46 -21.80
C THR A 94 5.46 16.77 -21.21
N GLN A 95 5.57 17.81 -20.37
CA GLN A 95 6.81 18.14 -19.68
C GLN A 95 7.20 17.05 -18.69
N LEU A 96 6.23 16.53 -17.92
CA LEU A 96 6.47 15.41 -17.01
C LEU A 96 6.94 14.16 -17.77
N LEU A 97 6.32 13.84 -18.90
CA LEU A 97 6.73 12.71 -19.72
C LEU A 97 8.17 12.87 -20.22
N GLY A 98 8.55 14.08 -20.67
CA GLY A 98 9.93 14.39 -21.06
C GLY A 98 10.92 14.15 -19.93
N ASP A 99 10.63 14.67 -18.74
CA ASP A 99 11.45 14.50 -17.54
C ASP A 99 11.63 13.02 -17.16
N LEU A 100 10.54 12.24 -17.20
CA LEU A 100 10.57 10.82 -16.90
C LEU A 100 11.37 10.03 -17.94
N VAL A 101 11.27 10.37 -19.23
CA VAL A 101 12.05 9.73 -20.31
C VAL A 101 13.55 9.99 -20.14
N GLU A 102 13.93 11.23 -19.84
CA GLU A 102 15.33 11.57 -19.55
C GLU A 102 15.83 10.79 -18.33
N LYS A 103 15.00 10.66 -17.28
CA LYS A 103 15.35 9.90 -16.08
C LYS A 103 15.46 8.39 -16.31
N ALA A 104 14.70 7.85 -17.26
CA ALA A 104 14.70 6.43 -17.61
C ALA A 104 15.95 6.01 -18.43
N ARG A 105 16.61 6.94 -19.13
CA ARG A 105 17.78 6.65 -19.98
C ARG A 105 18.93 5.92 -19.24
N PRO A 106 19.40 6.36 -18.06
CA PRO A 106 20.44 5.65 -17.31
C PRO A 106 19.96 4.35 -16.64
N LEU A 107 18.68 4.25 -16.25
CA LEU A 107 18.12 3.05 -15.62
C LEU A 107 18.03 1.86 -16.58
N LYS A 108 17.89 2.14 -17.89
CA LYS A 108 17.86 1.12 -18.95
C LYS A 108 19.24 0.51 -19.26
N SER A 109 20.35 1.21 -18.98
CA SER A 109 21.70 0.65 -19.13
C SER A 109 22.06 -0.31 -18.00
N GLU A 110 21.69 -0.01 -16.75
CA GLU A 110 21.97 -0.86 -15.58
C GLU A 110 21.12 -2.15 -15.58
N SER A 111 19.90 -2.10 -16.12
CA SER A 111 19.00 -3.27 -16.23
C SER A 111 19.46 -4.33 -17.26
N ARG A 112 20.52 -4.05 -18.03
CA ARG A 112 21.06 -4.95 -19.08
C ARG A 112 22.31 -5.71 -18.65
N GLU A 113 22.86 -5.41 -17.48
CA GLU A 113 24.09 -6.03 -16.96
C GLU A 113 23.82 -7.09 -15.87
N ASN A 114 22.55 -7.39 -15.57
CA ASN A 114 22.13 -8.47 -14.66
C ASN A 114 21.25 -9.51 -15.36
#